data_AF-A0A2H6FLN0-F1
#
_entry.id   AF-A0A2H6FLN0-F1
#
_cell.length_a   1.000
_cell.length_b   1.000
_cell.length_c   1.000
_cell.angle_alpha   90.00
_cell.angle_beta   90.00
_cell.angle_gamma   90.00
#
_symmetry.space_group_name_H-M   'P 1'
#
loop_
_entity.id
_entity.type
_entity.pdbx_description
1 polymer ?
#
loop_
_entity_poly.entity_id
_entity_poly.type
_entity_poly.pdbx_seq_one_letter_code
_entity_poly.pdbx_strand_id
1 'polypeptide(L)'
;MKKPGIGISSCLLGEKVRYDGGHKLSHYLKSTLGHIVQWIPVCPEVGCGLPVPREAMKLVGDPTYPRLVSVDRSADHTEKMHGWIMKELQKLEKEDLSGFIFKSRSPSSGLLNVRVYSTGDRSYRLGMGLFALAFTKRFRAIPVEDDERLHDPGIMDNFIERIFVFKKWKHILNRGKNRDNLLSFHEEHERLIASHSQKHLRKLEGLVIGSRQGPWERLYERYFILLMDALRLRTEEQGWVKIFNGGLND
;
A
#
# COMPACT_ATOMS: atom_id res chain seq x y z
N MET A 1 -9.72 -18.99 1.72
CA MET A 1 -9.16 -17.79 2.40
C MET A 1 -10.04 -16.59 2.07
N LYS A 2 -10.31 -15.67 3.01
CA LYS A 2 -11.05 -14.42 2.69
C LYS A 2 -10.22 -13.52 1.77
N LYS A 3 -10.88 -12.72 0.93
CA LYS A 3 -10.24 -11.71 0.07
C LYS A 3 -9.33 -10.78 0.90
N PRO A 4 -8.17 -10.34 0.38
CA PRO A 4 -7.35 -9.34 1.04
C PRO A 4 -8.12 -8.00 1.16
N GLY A 5 -8.09 -7.39 2.35
CA GLY A 5 -8.64 -6.05 2.56
C GLY A 5 -7.66 -5.00 2.04
N ILE A 6 -8.09 -4.12 1.14
CA ILE A 6 -7.24 -3.10 0.52
C ILE A 6 -7.84 -1.73 0.79
N GLY A 7 -7.08 -0.89 1.49
CA GLY A 7 -7.43 0.50 1.64
C GLY A 7 -7.34 1.22 0.29
N ILE A 8 -8.29 2.08 -0.03
CA ILE A 8 -8.29 2.78 -1.31
C ILE A 8 -8.81 4.20 -1.16
N SER A 9 -8.19 5.14 -1.86
CA SER A 9 -8.73 6.50 -1.98
C SER A 9 -10.13 6.42 -2.60
N SER A 10 -11.16 6.72 -1.82
CA SER A 10 -12.60 6.59 -2.16
C SER A 10 -13.00 7.18 -3.51
N CYS A 11 -12.39 8.29 -3.93
CA CYS A 11 -12.63 8.89 -5.24
C CYS A 11 -12.34 7.94 -6.41
N LEU A 12 -11.44 6.96 -6.22
CA LEU A 12 -11.10 5.91 -7.19
C LEU A 12 -12.22 4.88 -7.36
N LEU A 13 -13.12 4.74 -6.38
CA LEU A 13 -14.29 3.86 -6.45
C LEU A 13 -15.53 4.56 -7.04
N GLY A 14 -15.40 5.83 -7.41
CA GLY A 14 -16.48 6.64 -7.97
C GLY A 14 -17.26 7.47 -6.93
N GLU A 15 -16.80 7.51 -5.68
CA GLU A 15 -17.40 8.41 -4.69
C GLU A 15 -17.13 9.87 -5.05
N LYS A 16 -18.17 10.70 -5.01
CA LYS A 16 -18.12 12.13 -5.30
C LYS A 16 -17.57 12.90 -4.10
N VAL A 17 -16.28 12.73 -3.81
CA VAL A 17 -15.61 13.29 -2.63
C VAL A 17 -14.48 14.26 -2.96
N ARG A 18 -14.22 14.51 -4.25
CA ARG A 18 -13.15 15.44 -4.67
C ARG A 18 -13.51 16.88 -4.33
N TYR A 19 -12.49 17.74 -4.31
CA TYR A 19 -12.66 19.16 -4.05
C TYR A 19 -13.63 19.83 -5.03
N ASP A 20 -13.68 19.35 -6.28
CA ASP A 20 -14.58 19.81 -7.34
C ASP A 20 -15.98 19.17 -7.31
N GLY A 21 -16.30 18.36 -6.29
CA GLY A 21 -17.56 17.61 -6.20
C GLY A 21 -17.63 16.38 -7.12
N GLY A 22 -16.57 16.09 -7.87
CA GLY A 22 -16.49 14.94 -8.77
C GLY A 22 -15.86 13.70 -8.14
N HIS A 23 -15.52 12.74 -9.00
CA HIS A 23 -14.79 11.52 -8.67
C HIS A 23 -13.62 11.28 -9.65
N LYS A 24 -12.86 10.20 -9.44
CA LYS A 24 -11.81 9.71 -10.35
C LYS A 24 -11.92 8.20 -10.48
N LEU A 25 -13.10 7.75 -10.92
CA LEU A 25 -13.43 6.33 -10.98
C LEU A 25 -12.39 5.60 -11.85
N SER A 26 -11.71 4.63 -11.26
CA SER A 26 -10.92 3.66 -12.01
C SER A 26 -11.77 2.41 -12.21
N HIS A 27 -12.22 2.19 -13.44
CA HIS A 27 -12.99 0.99 -13.79
C HIS A 27 -12.18 -0.29 -13.56
N TYR A 28 -10.87 -0.26 -13.83
CA TYR A 28 -10.01 -1.41 -13.58
C TYR A 28 -9.93 -1.75 -12.08
N LEU A 29 -9.70 -0.75 -11.21
CA LEU A 29 -9.65 -1.00 -9.77
C LEU A 29 -11.02 -1.45 -9.25
N LYS A 30 -12.09 -0.72 -9.59
CA LYS A 30 -13.43 -1.03 -9.07
C LYS A 30 -13.96 -2.38 -9.58
N SER A 31 -13.92 -2.59 -10.88
CA SER A 31 -14.54 -3.75 -11.51
C SER A 31 -13.58 -4.93 -11.51
N THR A 32 -12.39 -4.81 -12.09
CA THR A 32 -11.47 -5.94 -12.23
C THR A 32 -10.89 -6.38 -10.89
N LEU A 33 -10.17 -5.49 -10.20
CA LEU A 33 -9.50 -5.84 -8.94
C LEU A 33 -10.52 -6.04 -7.80
N GLY A 34 -11.64 -5.33 -7.84
CA GLY A 34 -12.74 -5.51 -6.88
C GLY A 34 -13.35 -6.91 -6.85
N HIS A 35 -13.19 -7.72 -7.91
CA HIS A 35 -13.59 -9.12 -7.87
C HIS A 35 -12.72 -9.97 -6.93
N ILE A 36 -11.46 -9.61 -6.71
CA ILE A 36 -10.51 -10.43 -5.95
C ILE A 36 -10.07 -9.81 -4.63
N VAL A 37 -10.41 -8.53 -4.36
CA VAL A 37 -10.11 -7.85 -3.10
C VAL A 37 -11.37 -7.34 -2.40
N GLN A 38 -11.25 -6.95 -1.13
CA GLN A 38 -12.26 -6.21 -0.40
C GLN A 38 -11.80 -4.76 -0.21
N TRP A 39 -12.56 -3.79 -0.71
CA TRP A 39 -12.21 -2.37 -0.59
C TRP A 39 -12.55 -1.78 0.77
N ILE A 40 -11.61 -1.02 1.34
CA ILE A 40 -11.80 -0.18 2.52
C ILE A 40 -11.61 1.27 2.07
N PRO A 41 -12.71 1.98 1.71
CA PRO A 41 -12.61 3.33 1.16
C PRO A 41 -12.17 4.33 2.23
N VAL A 42 -11.24 5.21 1.86
CA VAL A 42 -10.75 6.29 2.73
C VAL A 42 -10.74 7.60 1.96
N CYS A 43 -11.28 8.66 2.57
CA CYS A 43 -11.10 10.04 2.10
C CYS A 43 -10.57 10.88 3.26
N PRO A 44 -9.28 11.27 3.28
CA PRO A 44 -8.77 12.07 4.39
C PRO A 44 -9.46 13.42 4.54
N GLU A 45 -9.82 14.03 3.42
CA GLU A 45 -10.37 15.38 3.38
C GLU A 45 -11.82 15.40 3.87
N VAL A 46 -12.67 14.47 3.41
CA VAL A 46 -14.03 14.32 3.95
C VAL A 46 -14.00 13.78 5.37
N GLY A 47 -13.13 12.80 5.64
CA GLY A 47 -12.99 12.18 6.95
C GLY A 47 -12.61 13.18 8.04
N CYS A 48 -11.72 14.13 7.74
CA CYS A 48 -11.38 15.19 8.68
C CYS A 48 -12.49 16.26 8.81
N GLY A 49 -13.53 16.22 7.97
CA GLY A 49 -14.71 17.07 8.05
C GLY A 49 -14.66 18.29 7.12
N LEU A 50 -13.99 18.19 5.96
CA LEU A 50 -14.08 19.19 4.90
C LEU A 50 -15.30 18.93 4.01
N PRO A 51 -15.95 19.99 3.49
CA PRO A 51 -17.12 19.83 2.65
C PRO A 51 -16.77 19.28 1.26
N VAL A 52 -17.82 18.95 0.52
CA VAL A 52 -17.78 18.63 -0.91
C VAL A 52 -18.85 19.49 -1.60
N PRO A 53 -18.49 20.39 -2.53
CA PRO A 53 -17.13 20.78 -2.92
C PRO A 53 -16.39 21.56 -1.81
N ARG A 54 -15.09 21.80 -2.01
CA ARG A 54 -14.21 22.60 -1.13
C ARG A 54 -13.13 23.29 -1.95
N GLU A 55 -12.52 24.31 -1.37
CA GLU A 55 -11.36 24.96 -1.98
C GLU A 55 -10.20 23.97 -2.16
N ALA A 56 -9.48 24.10 -3.27
CA ALA A 56 -8.31 23.27 -3.55
C ALA A 56 -7.23 23.52 -2.47
N MET A 57 -6.47 22.49 -2.14
CA MET A 57 -5.41 22.57 -1.11
C MET A 57 -4.04 22.25 -1.69
N LYS A 58 -3.00 22.71 -1.01
CA LYS A 58 -1.60 22.45 -1.32
C LYS A 58 -0.80 22.22 -0.05
N LEU A 59 0.35 21.56 -0.20
CA LEU A 59 1.32 21.42 0.87
C LEU A 59 2.32 22.57 0.84
N VAL A 60 2.67 23.12 2.01
CA VAL A 60 3.67 24.20 2.14
C VAL A 60 4.65 23.91 3.27
N GLY A 61 5.88 24.41 3.16
CA GLY A 61 6.92 24.30 4.20
C GLY A 61 7.86 23.11 3.99
N ASP A 62 8.19 22.40 5.07
CA ASP A 62 9.13 21.27 5.04
C ASP A 62 8.44 20.00 4.50
N PRO A 63 8.98 19.32 3.47
CA PRO A 63 8.42 18.06 2.97
C PRO A 63 8.30 16.93 4.01
N THR A 64 9.08 16.97 5.09
CA THR A 64 9.06 16.01 6.20
C THR A 64 7.88 16.23 7.14
N TYR A 65 7.44 17.48 7.26
CA TYR A 65 6.29 17.91 8.07
C TYR A 65 5.57 19.08 7.41
N PRO A 66 4.89 18.85 6.27
CA PRO A 66 4.30 19.93 5.50
C PRO A 66 3.00 20.40 6.16
N ARG A 67 2.62 21.65 5.91
CA ARG A 67 1.30 22.17 6.27
C ARG A 67 0.32 22.03 5.10
N LEU A 68 -0.92 21.65 5.39
CA LEU A 68 -2.00 21.56 4.42
C LEU A 68 -2.83 22.83 4.45
N VAL A 69 -2.70 23.65 3.41
CA VAL A 69 -3.36 24.97 3.32
C VAL A 69 -4.22 25.06 2.07
N SER A 70 -5.30 25.84 2.13
CA SER A 70 -6.06 26.21 0.94
C SER A 70 -5.17 26.97 -0.07
N VAL A 71 -5.43 26.81 -1.36
CA VAL A 71 -4.63 27.43 -2.43
C VAL A 71 -4.69 28.96 -2.34
N ASP A 72 -5.89 29.49 -2.08
CA ASP A 72 -6.20 30.90 -1.81
C ASP A 72 -5.67 31.42 -0.46
N ARG A 73 -5.12 30.54 0.39
CA ARG A 73 -4.62 30.81 1.75
C ARG A 73 -5.71 31.23 2.76
N SER A 74 -6.98 30.93 2.49
CA SER A 74 -8.09 31.23 3.40
C SER A 74 -8.08 30.40 4.69
N ALA A 75 -7.48 29.21 4.66
CA ALA A 75 -7.46 28.31 5.80
C ALA A 75 -6.20 27.42 5.84
N ASP A 76 -5.79 27.08 7.07
CA ASP A 76 -4.80 26.04 7.37
C ASP A 76 -5.53 24.86 8.02
N HIS A 77 -5.50 23.70 7.35
CA HIS A 77 -6.20 22.49 7.76
C HIS A 77 -5.27 21.47 8.43
N THR A 78 -4.02 21.83 8.71
CA THR A 78 -2.97 20.91 9.16
C THR A 78 -3.36 20.17 10.44
N GLU A 79 -3.74 20.90 11.49
CA GLU A 79 -4.10 20.30 12.78
C GLU A 79 -5.36 19.43 12.71
N LYS A 80 -6.38 19.92 11.99
CA LYS A 80 -7.62 19.18 11.75
C LYS A 80 -7.35 17.85 11.01
N MET A 81 -6.50 17.89 9.99
CA MET A 81 -6.08 16.71 9.24
C MET A 81 -5.28 15.75 10.12
N HIS A 82 -4.28 16.20 10.87
CA HIS A 82 -3.50 15.35 11.76
C HIS A 82 -4.36 14.69 12.85
N GLY A 83 -5.25 15.45 13.48
CA GLY A 83 -6.16 14.92 14.51
C GLY A 83 -7.06 13.81 13.97
N TRP A 84 -7.52 13.92 12.72
CA TRP A 84 -8.28 12.85 12.07
C TRP A 84 -7.39 11.66 11.68
N ILE A 85 -6.22 11.91 11.06
CA ILE A 85 -5.27 10.86 10.64
C ILE A 85 -4.96 9.91 11.80
N MET A 86 -4.67 10.44 12.99
CA MET A 86 -4.33 9.61 14.15
C MET A 86 -5.47 8.66 14.55
N LYS A 87 -6.72 9.12 14.50
CA LYS A 87 -7.90 8.30 14.79
C LYS A 87 -8.15 7.27 13.68
N GLU A 88 -7.96 7.68 12.43
CA GLU A 88 -8.18 6.79 11.29
C GLU A 88 -7.16 5.66 11.25
N LEU A 89 -5.87 5.94 11.50
CA LEU A 89 -4.84 4.90 11.56
C LEU A 89 -5.14 3.86 12.65
N GLN A 90 -5.71 4.24 13.79
CA GLN A 90 -6.14 3.31 14.84
C GLN A 90 -7.32 2.43 14.40
N LYS A 91 -8.24 2.96 13.58
CA LYS A 91 -9.33 2.17 12.99
C LYS A 91 -8.78 1.18 11.97
N LEU A 92 -7.93 1.67 11.05
CA LEU A 92 -7.31 0.88 10.00
C LEU A 92 -6.40 -0.23 10.54
N GLU A 93 -5.84 -0.09 11.74
CA GLU A 93 -5.08 -1.15 12.40
C GLU A 93 -5.94 -2.34 12.84
N LYS A 94 -7.23 -2.10 13.09
CA LYS A 94 -8.22 -3.15 13.39
C LYS A 94 -8.76 -3.79 12.12
N GLU A 95 -8.57 -3.14 10.97
CA GLU A 95 -8.89 -3.70 9.68
C GLU A 95 -7.82 -4.71 9.26
N ASP A 96 -8.23 -5.79 8.62
CA ASP A 96 -7.32 -6.84 8.13
C ASP A 96 -6.64 -6.41 6.80
N LEU A 97 -6.01 -5.24 6.81
CA LEU A 97 -5.39 -4.59 5.66
C LEU A 97 -4.20 -5.39 5.13
N SER A 98 -4.23 -5.64 3.83
CA SER A 98 -3.16 -6.29 3.08
C SER A 98 -2.51 -5.39 2.04
N GLY A 99 -3.05 -4.19 1.83
CA GLY A 99 -2.49 -3.22 0.91
C GLY A 99 -3.20 -1.87 0.98
N PHE A 100 -2.65 -0.86 0.31
CA PHE A 100 -3.31 0.43 0.14
C PHE A 100 -3.06 1.03 -1.26
N ILE A 101 -4.10 1.56 -1.90
CA ILE A 101 -4.00 2.31 -3.16
C ILE A 101 -4.34 3.79 -2.93
N PHE A 102 -3.33 4.62 -3.15
CA PHE A 102 -3.39 6.05 -2.95
C PHE A 102 -3.78 6.80 -4.24
N LYS A 103 -4.51 7.91 -4.11
CA LYS A 103 -4.71 8.84 -5.22
C LYS A 103 -3.44 9.69 -5.44
N SER A 104 -2.76 9.51 -6.56
CA SER A 104 -1.57 10.25 -6.96
C SER A 104 -1.83 11.76 -6.96
N ARG A 105 -0.80 12.53 -6.57
CA ARG A 105 -0.76 14.01 -6.55
C ARG A 105 -1.72 14.69 -5.56
N SER A 106 -2.50 13.96 -4.79
CA SER A 106 -3.33 14.55 -3.73
C SER A 106 -2.44 15.10 -2.60
N PRO A 107 -2.70 16.31 -2.07
CA PRO A 107 -1.96 16.85 -0.93
C PRO A 107 -2.24 16.07 0.37
N SER A 108 -3.32 15.30 0.44
CA SER A 108 -3.62 14.43 1.58
C SER A 108 -3.17 12.99 1.33
N SER A 109 -3.46 12.44 0.14
CA SER A 109 -3.35 11.01 -0.13
C SER A 109 -2.22 10.64 -1.09
N GLY A 110 -1.55 11.59 -1.74
CA GLY A 110 -0.53 11.26 -2.75
C GLY A 110 0.68 10.55 -2.15
N LEU A 111 1.00 9.37 -2.66
CA LEU A 111 2.12 8.55 -2.16
C LEU A 111 3.48 9.11 -2.59
N LEU A 112 3.60 9.55 -3.84
CA LEU A 112 4.85 10.03 -4.42
C LEU A 112 4.62 11.34 -5.17
N ASN A 113 5.70 12.10 -5.35
CA ASN A 113 5.76 13.28 -6.21
C ASN A 113 4.70 14.36 -5.90
N VAL A 114 4.30 14.49 -4.63
CA VAL A 114 3.40 15.56 -4.19
C VAL A 114 4.21 16.84 -4.03
N ARG A 115 3.73 17.95 -4.60
CA ARG A 115 4.43 19.25 -4.51
C ARG A 115 4.24 19.85 -3.12
N VAL A 116 5.37 20.15 -2.47
CA VAL A 116 5.44 20.90 -1.22
C VAL A 116 6.11 22.25 -1.51
N TYR A 117 5.34 23.32 -1.46
CA TYR A 117 5.78 24.66 -1.85
C TYR A 117 6.56 25.35 -0.72
N SER A 118 7.65 26.03 -1.06
CA SER A 118 8.41 26.81 -0.08
C SER A 118 7.64 28.05 0.37
N THR A 119 7.91 28.53 1.58
CA THR A 119 7.32 29.78 2.08
C THR A 119 8.04 30.97 1.45
N GLY A 120 7.36 31.71 0.56
CA GLY A 120 7.83 33.01 0.06
C GLY A 120 8.18 33.07 -1.43
N ASP A 121 8.34 31.94 -2.11
CA ASP A 121 8.59 31.88 -3.56
C ASP A 121 7.63 30.90 -4.27
N ARG A 122 7.80 30.73 -5.60
CA ARG A 122 7.05 29.75 -6.40
C ARG A 122 7.77 28.40 -6.52
N SER A 123 8.83 28.18 -5.76
CA SER A 123 9.57 26.91 -5.77
C SER A 123 8.80 25.83 -5.02
N TYR A 124 9.07 24.57 -5.36
CA TYR A 124 8.54 23.42 -4.65
C TYR A 124 9.58 22.31 -4.56
N ARG A 125 9.42 21.47 -3.54
CA ARG A 125 10.11 20.18 -3.41
C ARG A 125 9.09 19.06 -3.57
N LEU A 126 9.57 17.86 -3.84
CA LEU A 126 8.72 16.67 -3.90
C LEU A 126 8.62 16.03 -2.52
N GLY A 127 7.42 15.59 -2.17
CA GLY A 127 7.11 14.93 -0.91
C GLY A 127 5.90 14.00 -1.04
N MET A 128 5.24 13.76 0.07
CA MET A 128 4.11 12.84 0.22
C MET A 128 2.93 13.58 0.87
N GLY A 129 1.70 13.17 0.56
CA GLY A 129 0.50 13.66 1.20
C GLY A 129 0.47 13.32 2.69
N LEU A 130 -0.18 14.16 3.52
CA LEU A 130 -0.15 14.01 4.98
C LEU A 130 -0.60 12.62 5.47
N PHE A 131 -1.71 12.10 4.92
CA PHE A 131 -2.21 10.78 5.29
C PHE A 131 -1.30 9.67 4.77
N ALA A 132 -0.83 9.76 3.52
CA ALA A 132 0.08 8.77 2.96
C ALA A 132 1.40 8.69 3.76
N LEU A 133 1.94 9.84 4.20
CA LEU A 133 3.14 9.92 5.02
C LEU A 133 2.95 9.23 6.38
N ALA A 134 1.82 9.50 7.03
CA ALA A 134 1.50 8.89 8.32
C ALA A 134 1.21 7.38 8.19
N PHE A 135 0.48 6.98 7.15
CA PHE A 135 0.15 5.58 6.86
C PHE A 135 1.41 4.74 6.62
N THR A 136 2.32 5.21 5.75
CA THR A 136 3.55 4.47 5.43
C THR A 136 4.53 4.39 6.60
N LYS A 137 4.55 5.41 7.48
CA LYS A 137 5.28 5.35 8.76
C LYS A 137 4.70 4.32 9.73
N ARG A 138 3.36 4.23 9.83
CA ARG A 138 2.66 3.32 10.75
C ARG A 138 2.66 1.88 10.27
N PHE A 139 2.43 1.66 8.99
CA PHE A 139 2.22 0.37 8.35
C PHE A 139 3.37 0.00 7.40
N ARG A 140 4.60 -0.04 7.92
CA ARG A 140 5.83 -0.19 7.11
C ARG A 140 5.88 -1.44 6.24
N ALA A 141 5.21 -2.51 6.67
CA ALA A 141 5.21 -3.81 5.99
C ALA A 141 4.09 -3.94 4.94
N ILE A 142 3.07 -3.09 4.98
CA ILE A 142 1.91 -3.18 4.09
C ILE A 142 2.30 -2.71 2.69
N PRO A 143 2.05 -3.51 1.63
CA PRO A 143 2.22 -3.06 0.25
C PRO A 143 1.37 -1.83 -0.08
N VAL A 144 1.98 -0.81 -0.68
CA VAL A 144 1.28 0.40 -1.12
C VAL A 144 1.70 0.80 -2.53
N GLU A 145 0.79 1.37 -3.30
CA GLU A 145 1.05 1.99 -4.60
C GLU A 145 0.10 3.18 -4.83
N ASP A 146 0.36 3.98 -5.86
CA ASP A 146 -0.54 5.03 -6.33
C ASP A 146 -1.25 4.67 -7.64
N ASP A 147 -2.43 5.25 -7.86
CA ASP A 147 -3.31 4.88 -8.97
C ASP A 147 -2.68 5.10 -10.36
N GLU A 148 -1.86 6.14 -10.54
CA GLU A 148 -1.19 6.40 -11.82
C GLU A 148 -0.12 5.35 -12.13
N ARG A 149 0.65 4.90 -11.13
CA ARG A 149 1.67 3.84 -11.30
C ARG A 149 1.05 2.50 -11.66
N LEU A 150 -0.13 2.22 -11.13
CA LEU A 150 -0.89 1.00 -11.38
C LEU A 150 -1.41 0.89 -12.83
N HIS A 151 -1.22 1.91 -13.67
CA HIS A 151 -1.43 1.77 -15.12
C HIS A 151 -0.30 0.97 -15.81
N ASP A 152 0.88 0.85 -15.19
CA ASP A 152 1.92 -0.04 -15.67
C ASP A 152 1.58 -1.48 -15.29
N PRO A 153 1.42 -2.41 -16.25
CA PRO A 153 1.06 -3.79 -15.96
C PRO A 153 2.04 -4.45 -14.99
N GLY A 154 3.36 -4.31 -15.20
CA GLY A 154 4.35 -4.93 -14.32
C GLY A 154 4.27 -4.45 -12.86
N ILE A 155 3.95 -3.18 -12.63
CA ILE A 155 3.70 -2.67 -11.27
C ILE A 155 2.40 -3.24 -10.70
N MET A 156 1.34 -3.36 -11.53
CA MET A 156 0.08 -3.97 -11.12
C MET A 156 0.25 -5.45 -10.73
N ASP A 157 0.92 -6.26 -11.56
CA ASP A 157 1.30 -7.66 -11.29
C ASP A 157 1.97 -7.76 -9.91
N ASN A 158 3.09 -7.04 -9.74
CA ASN A 158 3.88 -7.06 -8.51
C ASN A 158 3.07 -6.61 -7.30
N PHE A 159 2.24 -5.57 -7.43
CA PHE A 159 1.43 -5.06 -6.33
C PHE A 159 0.46 -6.15 -5.86
N ILE A 160 -0.23 -6.78 -6.79
CA ILE A 160 -1.25 -7.75 -6.41
C ILE A 160 -0.62 -9.05 -5.89
N GLU A 161 0.49 -9.52 -6.45
CA GLU A 161 1.25 -10.63 -5.87
C GLU A 161 1.62 -10.33 -4.42
N ARG A 162 2.16 -9.14 -4.17
CA ARG A 162 2.54 -8.69 -2.82
C ARG A 162 1.36 -8.65 -1.85
N ILE A 163 0.17 -8.19 -2.23
CA ILE A 163 -0.98 -8.16 -1.30
C ILE A 163 -1.47 -9.57 -0.95
N PHE A 164 -1.42 -10.52 -1.88
CA PHE A 164 -1.81 -11.91 -1.63
C PHE A 164 -0.77 -12.65 -0.79
N VAL A 165 0.52 -12.49 -1.12
CA VAL A 165 1.62 -13.02 -0.31
C VAL A 165 1.58 -12.42 1.10
N PHE A 166 1.37 -11.11 1.24
CA PHE A 166 1.25 -10.46 2.55
C PHE A 166 0.05 -10.98 3.35
N LYS A 167 -1.09 -11.23 2.70
CA LYS A 167 -2.26 -11.85 3.33
C LYS A 167 -1.93 -13.24 3.88
N LYS A 168 -1.27 -14.09 3.08
CA LYS A 168 -0.82 -15.42 3.51
C LYS A 168 0.22 -15.33 4.63
N TRP A 169 1.13 -14.36 4.55
CA TRP A 169 2.12 -14.09 5.57
C TRP A 169 1.48 -13.77 6.94
N LYS A 170 0.48 -12.87 6.96
CA LYS A 170 -0.30 -12.60 8.19
C LYS A 170 -0.96 -13.86 8.74
N HIS A 171 -1.47 -14.73 7.86
CA HIS A 171 -2.10 -15.97 8.29
C HIS A 171 -1.11 -16.92 8.97
N ILE A 172 0.10 -17.09 8.43
CA ILE A 172 1.11 -17.95 9.08
C ILE A 172 1.60 -17.36 10.40
N LEU A 173 1.70 -16.03 10.53
CA LEU A 173 2.07 -15.39 11.78
C LEU A 173 1.06 -15.71 12.89
N ASN A 174 -0.24 -15.78 12.55
CA ASN A 174 -1.30 -16.16 13.47
C ASN A 174 -1.27 -17.65 13.86
N ARG A 175 -0.67 -18.52 13.04
CA ARG A 175 -0.45 -19.94 13.35
C ARG A 175 0.78 -20.19 14.25
N GLY A 176 1.56 -19.14 14.52
CA GLY A 176 2.77 -19.21 15.32
C GLY A 176 4.04 -19.35 14.49
N LYS A 177 5.13 -18.77 14.98
CA LYS A 177 6.42 -18.78 14.29
C LYS A 177 7.22 -20.03 14.66
N ASN A 178 7.39 -20.92 13.70
CA ASN A 178 8.23 -22.11 13.81
C ASN A 178 8.80 -22.48 12.42
N ARG A 179 9.66 -23.49 12.40
CA ARG A 179 10.29 -23.99 11.18
C ARG A 179 9.29 -24.50 10.15
N ASP A 180 8.37 -25.36 10.58
CA ASP A 180 7.49 -26.09 9.68
C ASP A 180 6.51 -25.15 8.96
N ASN A 181 5.97 -24.17 9.68
CA ASN A 181 5.13 -23.11 9.10
C ASN A 181 5.91 -22.26 8.08
N LEU A 182 7.18 -21.94 8.35
CA LEU A 182 8.01 -21.13 7.44
C LEU A 182 8.42 -21.93 6.21
N LEU A 183 8.78 -23.20 6.38
CA LEU A 183 9.13 -24.12 5.31
C LEU A 183 7.95 -24.35 4.36
N SER A 184 6.78 -24.70 4.91
CA SER A 184 5.56 -24.88 4.11
C SER A 184 5.18 -23.60 3.36
N PHE A 185 5.30 -22.43 4.00
CA PHE A 185 5.09 -21.16 3.32
C PHE A 185 6.12 -20.92 2.21
N HIS A 186 7.38 -21.28 2.42
CA HIS A 186 8.44 -21.12 1.42
C HIS A 186 8.20 -21.98 0.18
N GLU A 187 7.93 -23.27 0.38
CA GLU A 187 7.63 -24.24 -0.70
C GLU A 187 6.44 -23.78 -1.54
N GLU A 188 5.38 -23.25 -0.90
CA GLU A 188 4.19 -22.72 -1.60
C GLU A 188 4.53 -21.53 -2.52
N HIS A 189 5.54 -20.72 -2.18
CA HIS A 189 5.89 -19.49 -2.91
C HIS A 189 7.19 -19.61 -3.70
N GLU A 190 7.85 -20.76 -3.71
CA GLU A 190 9.17 -20.97 -4.31
C GLU A 190 9.19 -20.57 -5.79
N ARG A 191 8.21 -21.04 -6.57
CA ARG A 191 8.07 -20.74 -8.00
C ARG A 191 7.83 -19.26 -8.26
N LEU A 192 7.04 -18.61 -7.42
CA LEU A 192 6.80 -17.17 -7.52
C LEU A 192 8.09 -16.40 -7.25
N ILE A 193 8.80 -16.72 -6.16
CA ILE A 193 10.09 -16.09 -5.84
C ILE A 193 11.09 -16.30 -6.99
N ALA A 194 11.14 -17.50 -7.56
CA ALA A 194 12.00 -17.85 -8.69
C ALA A 194 11.74 -16.97 -9.92
N SER A 195 10.46 -16.68 -10.23
CA SER A 195 10.09 -15.84 -11.38
C SER A 195 10.46 -14.38 -11.23
N HIS A 196 10.70 -13.88 -10.01
CA HIS A 196 11.23 -12.55 -9.78
C HIS A 196 12.75 -12.54 -9.64
N SER A 197 13.33 -13.51 -8.92
CA SER A 197 14.76 -13.53 -8.66
C SER A 197 15.28 -14.84 -8.11
N GLN A 198 16.00 -15.59 -8.96
CA GLN A 198 16.81 -16.74 -8.56
C GLN A 198 17.84 -16.42 -7.46
N LYS A 199 18.34 -15.17 -7.42
CA LYS A 199 19.25 -14.71 -6.36
C LYS A 199 18.56 -14.62 -5.00
N HIS A 200 17.31 -14.16 -4.95
CA HIS A 200 16.56 -14.07 -3.70
C HIS A 200 16.08 -15.44 -3.25
N LEU A 201 15.66 -16.30 -4.19
CA LEU A 201 15.30 -17.68 -3.91
C LEU A 201 16.39 -18.39 -3.10
N ARG A 202 17.62 -18.44 -3.63
CA ARG A 202 18.76 -19.07 -2.94
C ARG A 202 19.04 -18.50 -1.55
N LYS A 203 18.85 -17.19 -1.37
CA LYS A 203 19.01 -16.54 -0.06
C LYS A 203 17.92 -16.97 0.92
N LEU A 204 16.68 -17.05 0.46
CA LEU A 204 15.53 -17.44 1.28
C LEU A 204 15.61 -18.93 1.64
N GLU A 205 15.97 -19.81 0.69
CA GLU A 205 16.24 -21.24 0.94
C GLU A 205 17.31 -21.41 2.02
N GLY A 206 18.42 -20.67 1.92
CA GLY A 206 19.49 -20.69 2.92
C GLY A 206 19.02 -20.29 4.32
N LEU A 207 18.08 -19.33 4.42
CA LEU A 207 17.47 -18.96 5.70
C LEU A 207 16.59 -20.08 6.26
N VAL A 208 15.79 -20.73 5.42
CA VAL A 208 14.87 -21.80 5.86
C VAL A 208 15.64 -23.06 6.26
N ILE A 209 16.60 -23.51 5.44
CA ILE A 209 17.38 -24.73 5.67
C ILE A 209 18.36 -24.56 6.84
N GLY A 210 19.02 -23.40 6.92
CA GLY A 210 20.01 -23.10 7.98
C GLY A 210 19.40 -22.96 9.38
N SER A 211 18.08 -22.82 9.48
CA SER A 211 17.37 -22.59 10.75
C SER A 211 16.99 -23.90 11.42
N ARG A 212 17.88 -24.43 12.25
CA ARG A 212 17.62 -25.63 13.07
C ARG A 212 16.92 -25.30 14.39
N GLN A 213 17.24 -24.16 15.00
CA GLN A 213 16.67 -23.67 16.26
C GLN A 213 16.61 -22.13 16.23
N GLY A 214 15.80 -21.53 17.11
CA GLY A 214 15.51 -20.09 17.15
C GLY A 214 16.74 -19.17 17.30
N PRO A 215 16.57 -17.84 17.16
CA PRO A 215 15.33 -17.11 17.41
C PRO A 215 14.43 -16.93 16.17
N TRP A 216 13.17 -17.39 16.28
CA TRP A 216 12.19 -17.36 15.18
C TRP A 216 11.76 -15.95 14.78
N GLU A 217 11.67 -15.02 15.73
CA GLU A 217 11.34 -13.61 15.49
C GLU A 217 12.21 -12.99 14.40
N ARG A 218 13.53 -13.05 14.58
CA ARG A 218 14.50 -12.44 13.67
C ARG A 218 14.52 -13.13 12.32
N LEU A 219 14.32 -14.45 12.31
CA LEU A 219 14.26 -15.22 11.09
C LEU A 219 13.06 -14.81 10.23
N TYR A 220 11.87 -14.76 10.82
CA TYR A 220 10.64 -14.35 10.12
C TYR A 220 10.75 -12.91 9.59
N GLU A 221 11.28 -11.99 10.39
CA GLU A 221 11.49 -10.61 9.96
C GLU A 221 12.43 -10.53 8.75
N ARG A 222 13.61 -11.17 8.83
CA ARG A 222 14.59 -11.17 7.74
C ARG A 222 14.06 -11.86 6.49
N TYR A 223 13.37 -13.00 6.65
CA TYR A 223 12.74 -13.72 5.55
C TYR A 223 11.70 -12.84 4.86
N PHE A 224 10.83 -12.19 5.63
CA PHE A 224 9.78 -11.33 5.10
C PHE A 224 10.32 -10.14 4.30
N ILE A 225 11.36 -9.48 4.82
CA ILE A 225 12.02 -8.36 4.13
C ILE A 225 12.56 -8.82 2.78
N LEU A 226 13.33 -9.92 2.77
CA LEU A 226 13.92 -10.46 1.53
C LEU A 226 12.87 -10.95 0.53
N LEU A 227 11.79 -11.54 1.02
CA LEU A 227 10.64 -11.95 0.20
C LEU A 227 10.01 -10.74 -0.47
N MET A 228 9.69 -9.70 0.30
CA MET A 228 9.06 -8.49 -0.24
C MET A 228 9.99 -7.72 -1.18
N ASP A 229 11.30 -7.76 -0.97
CA ASP A 229 12.29 -7.20 -1.90
C ASP A 229 12.31 -7.99 -3.21
N ALA A 230 12.23 -9.32 -3.16
CA ALA A 230 12.15 -10.16 -4.36
C ALA A 230 10.91 -9.82 -5.18
N LEU A 231 9.72 -9.79 -4.56
CA LEU A 231 8.44 -9.53 -5.22
C LEU A 231 8.26 -8.09 -5.73
N ARG A 232 9.22 -7.19 -5.48
CA ARG A 232 9.25 -5.85 -6.09
C ARG A 232 9.93 -5.85 -7.46
N LEU A 233 10.77 -6.83 -7.75
CA LEU A 233 11.44 -6.95 -9.04
C LEU A 233 10.41 -7.36 -10.10
N ARG A 234 10.57 -6.91 -11.34
CA ARG A 234 9.69 -7.38 -12.43
C ARG A 234 9.96 -8.85 -12.69
N THR A 235 8.90 -9.59 -12.98
CA THR A 235 9.03 -10.93 -13.55
C THR A 235 9.52 -10.83 -14.99
N GLU A 236 10.27 -11.85 -15.44
CA GLU A 236 10.71 -11.95 -16.85
C GLU A 236 9.56 -12.39 -17.78
N GLU A 237 8.41 -12.83 -17.24
CA GLU A 237 7.18 -13.23 -17.95
C GLU A 237 5.92 -12.66 -17.25
N GLN A 238 4.84 -12.39 -17.99
CA GLN A 238 3.57 -11.82 -17.45
C GLN A 238 2.97 -12.71 -16.33
N GLY A 239 2.81 -12.17 -15.11
CA GLY A 239 2.67 -12.92 -13.86
C GLY A 239 1.24 -13.35 -13.48
N TRP A 240 0.22 -12.62 -13.93
CA TRP A 240 -1.21 -12.89 -13.63
C TRP A 240 -1.67 -14.33 -13.85
N VAL A 241 -1.10 -15.00 -14.84
CA VAL A 241 -1.47 -16.35 -15.25
C VAL A 241 -1.01 -17.40 -14.23
N LYS A 242 0.06 -17.15 -13.45
CA LYS A 242 0.65 -18.15 -12.54
C LYS A 242 -0.04 -18.23 -11.18
N ILE A 243 -0.61 -17.13 -10.68
CA ILE A 243 -1.32 -17.13 -9.37
C ILE A 243 -2.61 -17.97 -9.44
N PHE A 244 -3.29 -18.00 -10.60
CA PHE A 244 -4.56 -18.70 -10.77
C PHE A 244 -4.41 -20.10 -11.38
N ASN A 245 -3.32 -20.41 -12.10
CA ASN A 245 -3.07 -21.76 -12.64
C ASN A 245 -2.40 -22.72 -11.65
N GLY A 246 -2.05 -22.26 -10.44
CA GLY A 246 -1.45 -23.09 -9.39
C GLY A 246 -2.45 -23.77 -8.44
N GLY A 247 -3.76 -23.74 -8.71
CA GLY A 247 -4.77 -24.19 -7.75
C GLY A 247 -6.16 -24.54 -8.31
N LEU A 248 -6.22 -25.07 -9.54
CA LEU A 248 -7.40 -25.78 -10.06
C LEU A 248 -6.90 -27.01 -10.86
N ASN A 249 -6.33 -27.96 -10.13
CA ASN A 249 -6.30 -29.38 -10.46
C ASN A 249 -6.23 -30.09 -9.11
N ASP A 250 -7.40 -30.11 -8.47
CA ASP A 250 -8.06 -31.29 -7.87
C ASP A 250 -9.33 -30.84 -7.14
#